data_AF-A0A976H008-F1
#
_entry.id   AF-A0A976H008-F1
#
_cell.length_a   1.000
_cell.length_b   1.000
_cell.length_c   1.000
_cell.angle_alpha   90.00
_cell.angle_beta   90.00
_cell.angle_gamma   90.00
#
_symmetry.space_group_name_H-M   'P 1'
#
loop_
_entity.id
_entity.type
_entity.pdbx_description
1 polymer ?
#
loop_
_entity_poly.entity_id
_entity_poly.type
_entity_poly.pdbx_seq_one_letter_code
_entity_poly.pdbx_strand_id
1 'polypeptide(L)' 'MPRKIRQLKVEIARKGFVYLPKRGKGSHERWRHPLLKKTLTISGKDGDDVPLYLEKQLAELLTELNELREDEDL' A
#
# COMPACT_ATOMS: atom_id res chain seq x y z
N MET A 1 10.68 15.31 8.45
CA MET A 1 9.21 15.49 8.42
C MET A 1 8.57 14.13 8.17
N PRO A 2 7.44 13.81 8.81
CA PRO A 2 6.68 12.61 8.50
C PRO A 2 6.30 12.60 7.01
N ARG A 3 6.29 11.40 6.43
CA ARG A 3 5.86 11.16 5.06
C ARG A 3 4.40 11.58 4.89
N LYS A 4 4.03 12.11 3.72
CA LYS A 4 2.64 12.45 3.39
C LYS A 4 1.91 11.32 2.68
N ILE A 5 0.59 11.22 2.87
CA ILE A 5 -0.26 10.21 2.22
C ILE A 5 -0.12 10.23 0.69
N ARG A 6 -0.04 11.41 0.05
CA ARG A 6 0.22 11.48 -1.40
C ARG A 6 1.52 10.79 -1.83
N GLN A 7 2.56 10.91 -1.02
CA GLN A 7 3.85 10.26 -1.29
C GLN A 7 3.74 8.73 -1.09
N LEU A 8 2.94 8.28 -0.12
CA LEU A 8 2.61 6.87 0.07
C LEU A 8 1.94 6.27 -1.16
N LYS A 9 0.88 6.91 -1.65
CA LYS A 9 0.15 6.45 -2.85
C LYS A 9 1.04 6.33 -4.08
N VAL A 10 1.90 7.32 -4.31
CA VAL A 10 2.86 7.30 -5.44
C VAL A 10 3.84 6.13 -5.33
N GLU A 11 4.38 5.85 -4.13
CA GLU A 11 5.31 4.72 -3.97
C GLU A 11 4.62 3.37 -4.20
N ILE A 12 3.48 3.13 -3.55
CA ILE A 12 2.82 1.82 -3.66
C ILE A 12 2.34 1.57 -5.09
N ALA A 13 1.90 2.61 -5.81
CA ALA A 13 1.55 2.51 -7.22
C ALA A 13 2.76 2.10 -8.08
N ARG A 14 3.93 2.72 -7.83
CA ARG A 14 5.20 2.33 -8.51
C ARG A 14 5.62 0.90 -8.19
N LYS A 15 5.31 0.41 -6.99
CA LYS A 15 5.57 -0.97 -6.58
C LYS A 15 4.52 -1.97 -7.08
N GLY A 16 3.56 -1.55 -7.90
CA GLY A 16 2.58 -2.42 -8.55
C GLY A 16 1.29 -2.62 -7.77
N PHE A 17 1.05 -1.87 -6.69
CA PHE A 17 -0.24 -1.88 -6.02
C PHE A 17 -1.29 -1.18 -6.90
N VAL A 18 -2.46 -1.81 -7.00
CA VAL A 18 -3.59 -1.34 -7.79
C VAL A 18 -4.67 -0.81 -6.85
N TYR A 19 -5.16 0.38 -7.15
CA TYR A 19 -6.29 0.99 -6.45
C TYR A 19 -7.60 0.22 -6.74
N LEU A 20 -8.41 -0.01 -5.71
CA LEU A 20 -9.69 -0.72 -5.77
C LEU A 20 -10.86 0.26 -5.55
N PRO A 21 -11.32 0.96 -6.61
CA PRO A 21 -12.26 2.09 -6.50
C PRO A 21 -13.63 1.73 -5.89
N LYS A 22 -14.06 0.47 -6.03
CA LYS A 22 -15.36 0.00 -5.53
C LYS A 22 -15.35 -0.49 -4.08
N ARG A 23 -14.21 -0.40 -3.38
CA ARG A 23 -14.05 -0.94 -2.02
C ARG A 23 -13.68 0.12 -0.97
N GLY A 24 -13.67 1.40 -1.35
CA GLY A 24 -13.48 2.54 -0.45
C GLY A 24 -14.81 3.22 -0.12
N LYS A 25 -14.98 3.66 1.14
CA LYS A 25 -16.10 4.51 1.57
C LYS A 25 -15.51 5.78 2.19
N GLY A 26 -15.95 6.96 1.74
CA GLY A 26 -15.40 8.23 2.22
C GLY A 26 -13.93 8.41 1.81
N SER A 27 -13.09 8.90 2.73
CA SER A 27 -11.64 9.13 2.50
C SER A 27 -10.78 7.87 2.68
N HIS A 28 -11.38 6.67 2.58
CA HIS A 28 -10.67 5.41 2.66
C HIS A 28 -10.45 4.86 1.25
N GLU A 29 -9.19 4.63 0.92
CA GLU A 29 -8.78 3.98 -0.31
C GLU A 29 -8.26 2.58 -0.01
N ARG A 30 -8.69 1.61 -0.80
CA ARG A 30 -8.16 0.25 -0.72
C ARG A 30 -7.27 -0.03 -1.91
N TRP A 31 -6.11 -0.61 -1.65
CA TRP A 31 -5.08 -0.94 -2.61
C TRP A 31 -4.71 -2.42 -2.48
N ARG A 32 -4.33 -3.07 -3.57
CA ARG A 32 -3.90 -4.48 -3.60
C ARG A 32 -2.79 -4.69 -4.61
N HIS A 33 -1.78 -5.46 -4.27
CA HIS A 33 -0.83 -6.00 -5.26
C HIS A 33 -1.38 -7.31 -5.86
N PRO A 34 -1.26 -7.57 -7.18
CA PRO A 34 -1.77 -8.80 -7.80
C PRO A 34 -1.26 -10.09 -7.14
N LEU A 35 0.04 -10.14 -6.83
CA LEU A 35 0.71 -11.27 -6.17
C LEU A 35 0.33 -11.44 -4.69
N LEU A 36 -0.18 -10.39 -4.04
CA LEU A 36 -0.56 -10.47 -2.62
C LEU A 36 -2.05 -10.81 -2.47
N LYS A 37 -2.35 -11.68 -1.51
CA LYS A 37 -3.75 -11.96 -1.09
C LYS A 37 -4.31 -10.86 -0.18
N LYS A 38 -3.42 -10.11 0.47
CA LYS A 38 -3.75 -9.02 1.42
C LYS A 38 -4.02 -7.70 0.69
N THR A 39 -4.73 -6.79 1.36
CA THR A 39 -5.01 -5.43 0.87
C THR A 39 -4.49 -4.38 1.83
N LEU A 40 -3.93 -3.29 1.30
CA LEU A 40 -3.56 -2.10 2.05
C LEU A 40 -4.73 -1.13 2.07
N THR A 41 -5.10 -0.62 3.25
CA THR A 41 -6.17 0.38 3.37
C THR A 41 -5.57 1.68 3.87
N ILE A 42 -5.67 2.73 3.05
CA ILE A 42 -5.17 4.07 3.36
C ILE A 42 -6.36 4.92 3.76
N SER A 43 -6.32 5.47 4.97
CA SER A 43 -7.29 6.44 5.47
C SER A 43 -6.67 7.82 5.53
N GLY A 44 -7.39 8.83 5.05
CA GLY A 44 -6.99 10.24 5.17
C GLY A 44 -6.83 10.93 3.82
N LYS A 45 -6.50 12.21 3.88
CA LYS A 45 -6.30 13.09 2.73
C LYS A 45 -4.83 13.14 2.34
N ASP A 46 -4.57 13.54 1.10
CA ASP A 46 -3.23 13.60 0.52
C ASP A 46 -2.21 14.45 1.30
N GLY A 47 -2.67 15.46 2.03
CA GLY A 47 -1.85 16.34 2.87
C GLY A 47 -1.57 15.83 4.29
N ASP A 48 -2.25 14.76 4.70
CA ASP A 48 -2.09 14.20 6.04
C ASP A 48 -0.78 13.43 6.14
N ASP A 49 -0.27 13.32 7.36
CA ASP A 49 0.88 12.49 7.66
C ASP A 49 0.51 11.01 7.63
N VAL A 50 1.43 10.18 7.17
CA VAL A 50 1.25 8.73 7.17
C VAL A 50 1.32 8.23 8.63
N PRO A 51 0.28 7.54 9.12
CA PRO A 51 0.33 6.95 10.45
C PRO A 51 1.40 5.86 10.55
N LEU A 52 2.04 5.73 11.71
CA LEU A 52 3.09 4.72 11.92
C LEU A 52 2.63 3.29 11.66
N TYR A 53 1.36 2.97 11.95
CA TYR A 53 0.82 1.63 11.66
C TYR A 53 0.79 1.35 10.15
N LEU A 54 0.57 2.37 9.33
CA LEU A 54 0.45 2.24 7.88
C LEU A 54 1.82 2.05 7.24
N GLU A 55 2.86 2.72 7.77
CA GLU A 55 4.26 2.45 7.40
C GLU A 55 4.64 1.00 7.70
N LYS A 56 4.33 0.51 8.92
CA LYS A 56 4.60 -0.88 9.31
C LYS A 56 3.88 -1.88 8.39
N GLN A 57 2.59 -1.64 8.14
CA GLN A 57 1.79 -2.49 7.26
C GLN A 57 2.35 -2.51 5.83
N LEU A 58 2.81 -1.37 5.31
CA LEU A 58 3.46 -1.32 4.00
C LEU A 58 4.76 -2.14 4.01
N ALA A 59 5.61 -1.98 5.03
CA ALA A 59 6.86 -2.72 5.13
C ALA A 59 6.62 -4.24 5.11
N GLU A 60 5.67 -4.75 5.90
CA GLU A 60 5.31 -6.18 5.93
C GLU A 60 4.85 -6.69 4.56
N LEU A 61 3.98 -5.94 3.87
CA LEU A 61 3.50 -6.33 2.54
C LEU A 61 4.61 -6.33 1.49
N LEU A 62 5.60 -5.47 1.63
CA LEU A 62 6.74 -5.42 0.72
C LEU A 62 7.72 -6.56 0.96
N THR A 63 7.94 -6.95 2.22
CA THR A 63 8.71 -8.14 2.54
C THR A 63 8.06 -9.39 1.94
N GLU A 64 6.75 -9.59 2.19
CA GLU A 64 5.99 -10.72 1.62
C GLU A 64 6.00 -10.69 0.08
N LEU A 65 5.93 -9.51 -0.53
CA LEU A 65 6.02 -9.37 -1.98
C LEU A 65 7.38 -9.77 -2.54
N ASN A 66 8.47 -9.46 -1.84
CA ASN A 66 9.80 -9.85 -2.27
C ASN A 66 9.99 -11.36 -2.16
N GLU A 67 9.58 -11.98 -1.05
CA GLU A 67 9.61 -13.43 -0.87
C GLU A 67 8.86 -14.16 -2.01
N LEU A 68 7.65 -13.70 -2.36
CA LEU A 68 6.88 -14.29 -3.46
C LEU A 68 7.51 -14.12 -4.84
N ARG A 69 8.31 -13.05 -5.05
CA ARG A 69 9.02 -12.84 -6.32
C ARG A 69 10.24 -13.75 -6.43
N GLU A 70 10.96 -13.94 -5.33
CA GLU A 70 12.10 -14.86 -5.27
C GLU A 70 11.67 -16.32 -5.51
N ASP A 71 10.48 -16.71 -5.03
CA ASP A 71 9.90 -18.03 -5.30
C ASP A 71 9.43 -18.22 -6.76
N GLU A 72 9.10 -17.14 -7.48
CA GLU A 72 8.66 -17.20 -8.90
C GLU A 72 9.84 -17.33 -9.88
N ASP A 73 11.04 -16.93 -9.46
CA ASP A 73 12.28 -16.98 -10.23
C ASP A 73 13.12 -18.27 -9.99
N LEU A 74 12.62 -19.22 -9.20
CA LEU A 74 13.20 -20.54 -8.89
C LEU A 74 12.49 -21.70 -9.63
#